data_AF-A0A375JCF8-F1
#
_entry.id   AF-A0A375JCF8-F1
#
_cell.length_a   1.000
_cell.length_b   1.000
_cell.length_c   1.000
_cell.angle_alpha   90.00
_cell.angle_beta   90.00
_cell.angle_gamma   90.00
#
_symmetry.space_group_name_H-M   'P 1'
#
loop_
_entity.id
_entity.type
_entity.pdbx_description
1 polymer ?
#
loop_
_entity_poly.entity_id
_entity_poly.type
_entity_poly.pdbx_seq_one_letter_code
_entity_poly.pdbx_strand_id
1 'polypeptide(L)'
;MPDFNALQNAIDGDRHDAIVYFAFDLPYWEGRDLRSLPLVQRRARLATLVADRSERVRFSEAFDAPPADMFQAACKLGLEGLMFKRGDAPYVSARTQTWLKAKCKLRQEFVIGGFSDREGAVAEVGRLYLGVYADGDLVFTGGVGTGWDGATAAALRRRLAALEIDRSPFATEAHASGRWGGRRLATVQWVTPKLVAEVEFSEWTPDGQIRHASFKGLRTDHPAKAIRREAVRAAVTPQGIPAIKVTNPERVIDQSRGITKVELVRYYESVASVMLPHLAEPPLSLVRAPDGIDAPTFFQKHAETAMPGLTERPASLWPGHAALLTADSPEAIVAAAQMNVVKFHTWNSTARHIDRPDRVIFDLDPGEGVAWETMLEAAMLVRTLLDELGLQC
;
A
#
# COMPACT_ATOMS: atom_id res chain seq x y z
N MET A 1 6.33 -7.92 7.24
CA MET A 1 7.12 -6.78 6.70
C MET A 1 8.36 -6.60 7.58
N PRO A 2 9.54 -6.29 7.04
CA PRO A 2 10.68 -5.89 7.87
C PRO A 2 10.36 -4.60 8.63
N ASP A 3 10.59 -4.58 9.94
CA ASP A 3 10.41 -3.39 10.80
C ASP A 3 11.70 -3.19 11.61
N PHE A 4 12.37 -2.07 11.38
CA PHE A 4 13.64 -1.75 12.03
C PHE A 4 13.50 -1.53 13.54
N ASN A 5 12.40 -0.89 13.98
CA ASN A 5 12.18 -0.64 15.41
C ASN A 5 11.85 -1.93 16.14
N ALA A 6 11.05 -2.80 15.52
CA ALA A 6 10.78 -4.13 16.07
C ALA A 6 12.06 -4.96 16.19
N LEU A 7 12.94 -4.92 15.18
CA LEU A 7 14.24 -5.59 15.21
C LEU A 7 15.14 -5.05 16.33
N GLN A 8 15.24 -3.72 16.48
CA GLN A 8 16.06 -3.10 17.54
C GLN A 8 15.59 -3.54 18.94
N ASN A 9 14.27 -3.49 19.19
CA ASN A 9 13.70 -3.95 20.45
C ASN A 9 13.92 -5.47 20.70
N ALA A 10 13.96 -6.28 19.64
CA ALA A 10 14.19 -7.72 19.72
C ALA A 10 15.68 -8.08 19.88
N ILE A 11 16.60 -7.18 19.55
CA ILE A 11 18.04 -7.33 19.83
C ILE A 11 18.36 -6.85 21.25
N ASP A 12 17.77 -5.74 21.67
CA ASP A 12 18.00 -5.12 22.98
C ASP A 12 17.27 -5.86 24.12
N GLY A 13 16.19 -6.60 23.81
CA GLY A 13 15.52 -7.51 24.74
C GLY A 13 15.81 -8.96 24.39
N ASP A 14 15.78 -9.87 25.37
CA ASP A 14 16.06 -11.31 25.22
C ASP A 14 15.01 -12.10 24.40
N ARG A 15 14.34 -11.48 23.42
CA ARG A 15 13.31 -12.08 22.56
C ARG A 15 13.77 -12.13 21.10
N HIS A 16 14.63 -13.09 20.80
CA HIS A 16 15.22 -13.24 19.46
C HIS A 16 14.41 -14.18 18.53
N ASP A 17 13.36 -14.81 19.05
CA ASP A 17 12.63 -15.93 18.41
C ASP A 17 11.95 -15.55 17.09
N ALA A 18 11.64 -14.26 16.93
CA ALA A 18 10.96 -13.69 15.78
C ALA A 18 11.92 -13.16 14.68
N ILE A 19 13.24 -13.24 14.89
CA ILE A 19 14.23 -12.72 13.94
C ILE A 19 14.38 -13.72 12.77
N VAL A 20 14.14 -13.21 11.56
CA VAL A 20 14.35 -13.94 10.30
C VAL A 20 15.54 -13.34 9.56
N TYR A 21 16.54 -14.17 9.25
CA TYR A 21 17.72 -13.79 8.48
C TYR A 21 17.49 -14.02 6.98
N PHE A 22 17.52 -12.96 6.19
CA PHE A 22 17.42 -13.04 4.73
C PHE A 22 18.81 -13.02 4.10
N ALA A 23 19.28 -14.18 3.64
CA ALA A 23 20.56 -14.33 2.97
C ALA A 23 20.46 -13.89 1.49
N PHE A 24 21.40 -13.07 1.02
CA PHE A 24 21.33 -12.45 -0.31
C PHE A 24 22.59 -12.60 -1.18
N ASP A 25 23.70 -13.10 -0.63
CA ASP A 25 24.96 -13.36 -1.34
C ASP A 25 25.80 -14.43 -0.60
N LEU A 26 26.78 -15.03 -1.29
CA LEU A 26 27.67 -16.08 -0.75
C LEU A 26 29.11 -15.82 -1.20
N PRO A 27 29.85 -14.95 -0.50
CA PRO A 27 31.23 -14.63 -0.87
C PRO A 27 32.23 -15.75 -0.54
N TYR A 28 31.92 -16.65 0.40
CA TYR A 28 32.79 -17.75 0.81
C TYR A 28 31.98 -19.00 1.12
N TRP A 29 32.47 -20.17 0.71
CA TRP A 29 31.80 -21.44 0.96
C TRP A 29 32.79 -22.61 0.87
N GLU A 30 32.75 -23.53 1.85
CA GLU A 30 33.59 -24.75 1.92
C GLU A 30 35.08 -24.54 1.60
N GLY A 31 35.70 -23.55 2.25
CA GLY A 31 37.13 -23.29 2.05
C GLY A 31 37.47 -22.51 0.77
N ARG A 32 36.46 -22.13 -0.04
CA ARG A 32 36.65 -21.44 -1.32
C ARG A 32 36.17 -20.01 -1.25
N ASP A 33 37.01 -19.11 -1.74
CA ASP A 33 36.65 -17.72 -2.00
C ASP A 33 35.90 -17.61 -3.32
N LEU A 34 34.64 -17.19 -3.24
CA LEU A 34 33.75 -17.04 -4.40
C LEU A 34 33.65 -15.58 -4.87
N ARG A 35 34.31 -14.62 -4.20
CA ARG A 35 34.14 -13.18 -4.48
C ARG A 35 34.47 -12.79 -5.91
N SER A 36 35.40 -13.48 -6.56
CA SER A 36 35.76 -13.23 -7.97
C SER A 36 34.70 -13.70 -8.97
N LEU A 37 33.80 -14.61 -8.57
CA LEU A 37 32.74 -15.14 -9.43
C LEU A 37 31.63 -14.12 -9.63
N PRO A 38 30.90 -14.15 -10.76
CA PRO A 38 29.69 -13.36 -10.98
C PRO A 38 28.62 -13.57 -9.89
N LEU A 39 27.86 -12.52 -9.56
CA LEU A 39 26.78 -12.56 -8.58
C LEU A 39 25.76 -13.67 -8.85
N VAL A 40 25.40 -13.88 -10.13
CA VAL A 40 24.45 -14.94 -10.51
C VAL A 40 24.92 -16.32 -10.07
N GLN A 41 26.22 -16.61 -10.18
CA GLN A 41 26.79 -17.91 -9.76
C GLN A 41 26.81 -18.04 -8.24
N ARG A 42 27.21 -16.99 -7.53
CA ARG A 42 27.22 -16.99 -6.05
C ARG A 42 25.82 -17.18 -5.48
N ARG A 43 24.82 -16.50 -6.05
CA ARG A 43 23.41 -16.62 -5.65
C ARG A 43 22.81 -17.97 -5.99
N ALA A 44 23.12 -18.54 -7.15
CA ALA A 44 22.69 -19.89 -7.50
C ALA A 44 23.21 -20.91 -6.47
N ARG A 45 24.48 -20.79 -6.03
CA ARG A 45 25.00 -21.64 -4.95
C ARG A 45 24.29 -21.38 -3.63
N LEU A 46 24.09 -20.11 -3.25
CA LEU A 46 23.38 -19.76 -2.02
C LEU A 46 21.97 -20.37 -1.97
N ALA A 47 21.22 -20.31 -3.07
CA ALA A 47 19.87 -20.86 -3.15
C ALA A 47 19.86 -22.35 -2.80
N THR A 48 20.83 -23.13 -3.29
CA THR A 48 20.95 -24.58 -2.95
C THR A 48 21.24 -24.86 -1.48
N LEU A 49 21.78 -23.89 -0.74
CA LEU A 49 22.09 -24.03 0.69
C LEU A 49 20.91 -23.64 1.59
N VAL A 50 20.05 -22.73 1.11
CA VAL A 50 18.98 -22.13 1.92
C VAL A 50 17.61 -22.73 1.62
N ALA A 51 17.35 -23.18 0.38
CA ALA A 51 16.05 -23.74 -0.01
C ALA A 51 15.61 -24.86 0.94
N ASP A 52 14.43 -24.67 1.54
CA ASP A 52 13.70 -25.62 2.37
C ASP A 52 14.37 -26.11 3.66
N ARG A 53 15.44 -25.42 4.11
CA ARG A 53 16.21 -25.86 5.30
C ARG A 53 15.84 -25.19 6.60
N SER A 54 15.21 -24.01 6.57
CA SER A 54 14.84 -23.27 7.78
C SER A 54 13.77 -22.21 7.52
N GLU A 55 12.82 -22.08 8.44
CA GLU A 55 11.85 -20.97 8.41
C GLU A 55 12.49 -19.62 8.81
N ARG A 56 13.62 -19.67 9.54
CA ARG A 56 14.34 -18.51 10.09
C ARG A 56 15.47 -18.01 9.20
N VAL A 57 15.98 -18.83 8.29
CA VAL A 57 16.98 -18.41 7.29
C VAL A 57 16.35 -18.52 5.92
N ARG A 58 16.08 -17.38 5.30
CA ARG A 58 15.38 -17.29 4.01
C ARG A 58 16.29 -16.77 2.93
N PHE A 59 16.07 -17.22 1.70
CA PHE A 59 16.76 -16.68 0.55
C PHE A 59 16.07 -15.38 0.11
N SER A 60 16.85 -14.32 -0.11
CA SER A 60 16.34 -13.06 -0.67
C SER A 60 16.21 -13.23 -2.17
N GLU A 61 14.99 -13.49 -2.64
CA GLU A 61 14.68 -13.72 -4.06
C GLU A 61 15.04 -12.54 -4.96
N ALA A 62 15.33 -12.87 -6.23
CA ALA A 62 15.46 -11.91 -7.31
C ALA A 62 14.34 -12.18 -8.32
N PHE A 63 13.78 -11.11 -8.88
CA PHE A 63 12.65 -11.20 -9.80
C PHE A 63 13.12 -10.83 -11.20
N ASP A 64 12.77 -11.66 -12.18
CA ASP A 64 12.99 -11.36 -13.59
C ASP A 64 11.79 -10.56 -14.11
N ALA A 65 11.80 -9.26 -13.82
CA ALA A 65 10.75 -8.32 -14.19
C ALA A 65 11.36 -6.93 -14.43
N PRO A 66 10.68 -6.04 -15.19
CA PRO A 66 11.18 -4.71 -15.46
C PRO A 66 11.53 -3.95 -14.16
N PRO A 67 12.74 -3.36 -14.07
CA PRO A 67 13.22 -2.67 -12.87
C PRO A 67 12.26 -1.60 -12.31
N ALA A 68 11.58 -0.87 -13.19
CA ALA A 68 10.64 0.17 -12.79
C ALA A 68 9.39 -0.42 -12.12
N ASP A 69 8.87 -1.52 -12.65
CA ASP A 69 7.67 -2.20 -12.14
C ASP A 69 7.97 -2.85 -10.79
N MET A 70 9.13 -3.48 -10.65
CA MET A 70 9.57 -4.06 -9.37
C MET A 70 9.80 -3.00 -8.31
N PHE A 71 10.36 -1.85 -8.68
CA PHE A 71 10.54 -0.74 -7.75
C PHE A 71 9.19 -0.15 -7.31
N GLN A 72 8.27 0.06 -8.25
CA GLN A 72 6.90 0.49 -7.96
C GLN A 72 6.17 -0.50 -7.05
N ALA A 73 6.28 -1.80 -7.32
CA ALA A 73 5.70 -2.86 -6.50
C ALA A 73 6.30 -2.87 -5.09
N ALA A 74 7.62 -2.74 -4.96
CA ALA A 74 8.29 -2.63 -3.65
C ALA A 74 7.77 -1.44 -2.85
N CYS A 75 7.57 -0.29 -3.49
CA CYS A 75 7.00 0.90 -2.85
C CYS A 75 5.54 0.71 -2.45
N LYS A 76 4.73 0.06 -3.28
CA LYS A 76 3.32 -0.26 -2.99
C LYS A 76 3.18 -1.25 -1.83
N LEU A 77 4.11 -2.20 -1.73
CA LEU A 77 4.17 -3.18 -0.63
C LEU A 77 4.69 -2.58 0.68
N GLY A 78 5.06 -1.29 0.73
CA GLY A 78 5.59 -0.65 1.94
C GLY A 78 7.03 -1.07 2.28
N LEU A 79 7.79 -1.58 1.31
CA LEU A 79 9.23 -1.84 1.48
C LEU A 79 10.03 -0.53 1.35
N GLU A 80 11.20 -0.46 1.98
CA GLU A 80 12.09 0.74 1.90
C GLU A 80 12.50 1.07 0.45
N GLY A 81 12.52 0.05 -0.43
CA GLY A 81 12.91 0.16 -1.82
C GLY A 81 13.48 -1.14 -2.37
N LEU A 82 14.29 -1.03 -3.43
CA LEU A 82 14.87 -2.18 -4.12
C LEU A 82 16.40 -2.06 -4.22
N MET A 83 17.07 -3.20 -4.07
CA MET A 83 18.49 -3.34 -4.32
C MET A 83 18.71 -3.90 -5.73
N PHE A 84 19.23 -3.08 -6.63
CA PHE A 84 19.67 -3.52 -7.95
C PHE A 84 21.12 -3.96 -7.87
N LYS A 85 21.41 -5.18 -8.33
CA LYS A 85 22.78 -5.70 -8.34
C LYS A 85 23.09 -6.24 -9.73
N ARG A 86 24.23 -5.83 -10.29
CA ARG A 86 24.66 -6.29 -11.61
C ARG A 86 25.01 -7.78 -11.55
N GLY A 87 24.34 -8.60 -12.34
CA GLY A 87 24.42 -10.06 -12.27
C GLY A 87 25.81 -10.62 -12.60
N ASP A 88 26.55 -9.96 -13.47
CA ASP A 88 27.88 -10.34 -13.92
C ASP A 88 29.01 -9.88 -12.96
N ALA A 89 28.69 -9.11 -11.92
CA ALA A 89 29.70 -8.43 -11.12
C ALA A 89 30.31 -9.32 -10.02
N PRO A 90 31.64 -9.22 -9.79
CA PRO A 90 32.27 -9.81 -8.61
C PRO A 90 31.81 -9.10 -7.33
N TYR A 91 32.00 -9.76 -6.20
CA TYR A 91 31.82 -9.16 -4.88
C TYR A 91 33.03 -8.31 -4.53
N VAL A 92 32.82 -7.04 -4.22
CA VAL A 92 33.87 -6.11 -3.81
C VAL A 92 33.51 -5.55 -2.44
N SER A 93 34.42 -5.68 -1.48
CA SER A 93 34.30 -5.13 -0.12
C SER A 93 34.62 -3.62 -0.10
N ALA A 94 34.03 -2.86 -1.04
CA ALA A 94 34.19 -1.42 -1.16
C ALA A 94 32.93 -0.81 -1.79
N ARG A 95 32.84 0.53 -1.77
CA ARG A 95 31.75 1.25 -2.46
C ARG A 95 31.94 1.10 -3.97
N THR A 96 30.90 0.63 -4.65
CA THR A 96 30.90 0.41 -6.10
C THR A 96 29.57 0.87 -6.70
N GLN A 97 29.50 0.94 -8.03
CA GLN A 97 28.25 1.16 -8.76
C GLN A 97 27.60 -0.14 -9.25
N THR A 98 28.14 -1.31 -8.88
CA THR A 98 27.54 -2.59 -9.26
C THR A 98 26.31 -2.91 -8.42
N TRP A 99 26.14 -2.22 -7.28
CA TRP A 99 24.97 -2.29 -6.41
C TRP A 99 24.37 -0.89 -6.29
N LEU A 100 23.10 -0.75 -6.67
CA LEU A 100 22.35 0.50 -6.56
C LEU A 100 21.17 0.30 -5.63
N LYS A 101 21.03 1.19 -4.64
CA LYS A 101 19.86 1.24 -3.76
C LYS A 101 18.90 2.30 -4.29
N ALA A 102 17.74 1.88 -4.77
CA ALA A 102 16.63 2.77 -5.02
C ALA A 102 15.71 2.77 -3.79
N LYS A 103 15.35 3.96 -3.29
CA LYS A 103 14.49 4.10 -2.11
C LYS A 103 13.13 4.65 -2.50
N CYS A 104 12.07 4.06 -1.95
CA CYS A 104 10.74 4.61 -2.01
C CYS A 104 10.71 5.87 -1.16
N LYS A 105 10.74 7.04 -1.80
CA LYS A 105 10.66 8.33 -1.12
C LYS A 105 9.34 8.99 -1.47
N LEU A 106 8.61 9.40 -0.45
CA LEU A 106 7.42 10.21 -0.57
C LEU A 106 7.83 11.68 -0.59
N ARG A 107 7.08 12.50 -1.32
CA ARG A 107 7.29 13.95 -1.38
C ARG A 107 5.92 14.60 -1.38
N GLN A 108 5.68 15.49 -0.44
CA GLN A 108 4.46 16.30 -0.40
C GLN A 108 4.69 17.65 0.27
N GLU A 109 3.66 18.47 0.24
CA GLU A 109 3.55 19.72 0.96
C GLU A 109 3.09 19.56 2.42
N PHE A 110 3.63 20.41 3.29
CA PHE A 110 3.28 20.53 4.70
C PHE A 110 3.18 21.99 5.09
N VAL A 111 2.31 22.30 6.04
CA VAL A 111 2.20 23.65 6.62
C VAL A 111 3.17 23.78 7.79
N ILE A 112 3.93 24.87 7.82
CA ILE A 112 4.83 25.18 8.93
C ILE A 112 4.01 25.80 10.07
N GLY A 113 4.01 25.14 11.23
CA GLY A 113 3.36 25.65 12.45
C GLY A 113 4.33 26.10 13.54
N GLY A 114 5.62 25.80 13.41
CA GLY A 114 6.65 26.30 14.31
C GLY A 114 8.06 25.99 13.83
N PHE A 115 9.05 26.52 14.52
CA PHE A 115 10.47 26.23 14.29
C PHE A 115 11.25 26.20 15.61
N SER A 116 12.49 25.72 15.54
CA SER A 116 13.49 25.94 16.58
C SER A 116 14.79 26.38 15.94
N ASP A 117 15.57 27.18 16.68
CA ASP A 117 16.88 27.62 16.23
C ASP A 117 17.91 26.48 16.22
N ARG A 118 18.91 26.61 15.36
CA ARG A 118 20.02 25.67 15.26
C ARG A 118 20.91 25.80 16.49
N GLU A 119 21.28 24.66 17.07
CA GLU A 119 22.22 24.62 18.19
C GLU A 119 23.55 25.29 17.77
N GLY A 120 23.97 26.33 18.50
CA GLY A 120 25.17 27.12 18.20
C GLY A 120 24.98 28.22 17.14
N ALA A 121 23.82 28.34 16.49
CA ALA A 121 23.52 29.37 15.50
C ALA A 121 22.07 29.87 15.63
N VAL A 122 21.84 30.75 16.61
CA VAL A 122 20.51 31.25 17.01
C VAL A 122 19.81 32.11 15.94
N ALA A 123 20.47 32.41 14.82
CA ALA A 123 19.90 33.12 13.67
C ALA A 123 19.53 32.18 12.50
N GLU A 124 19.73 30.88 12.65
CA GLU A 124 19.42 29.85 11.65
C GLU A 124 18.35 28.90 12.16
N VAL A 125 17.40 28.51 11.31
CA VAL A 125 16.47 27.42 11.63
C VAL A 125 17.24 26.10 11.78
N GLY A 126 17.06 25.44 12.92
CA GLY A 126 17.53 24.08 13.19
C GLY A 126 16.48 23.03 12.84
N ARG A 127 15.21 23.31 13.06
CA ARG A 127 14.09 22.40 12.76
C ARG A 127 12.81 23.17 12.45
N LEU A 128 12.00 22.66 11.53
CA LEU A 128 10.61 23.08 11.31
C LEU A 128 9.66 22.02 11.87
N TYR A 129 8.58 22.48 12.48
CA TYR A 129 7.46 21.68 12.99
C TYR A 129 6.31 21.79 11.99
N LEU A 130 5.83 20.64 11.53
CA LEU A 130 5.01 20.53 10.33
C LEU A 130 3.64 19.94 10.64
N GLY A 131 2.64 20.36 9.88
CA GLY A 131 1.32 19.76 9.92
C GLY A 131 0.60 19.75 8.57
N VAL A 132 -0.54 19.08 8.57
CA VAL A 132 -1.49 19.07 7.46
C VAL A 132 -2.86 19.39 8.01
N TYR A 133 -3.73 20.00 7.21
CA TYR A 133 -5.10 20.22 7.65
C TYR A 133 -5.92 18.92 7.54
N ALA A 134 -6.78 18.68 8.51
CA ALA A 134 -7.81 17.63 8.50
C ALA A 134 -9.04 18.18 9.24
N ASP A 135 -10.22 18.07 8.65
CA ASP A 135 -11.49 18.55 9.23
C ASP A 135 -11.48 20.02 9.71
N GLY A 136 -10.65 20.85 9.08
CA GLY A 136 -10.50 22.28 9.40
C GLY A 136 -9.38 22.59 10.40
N ASP A 137 -8.85 21.58 11.06
CA ASP A 137 -7.80 21.69 12.07
C ASP A 137 -6.41 21.36 11.50
N LEU A 138 -5.37 22.01 12.02
CA LEU A 138 -3.99 21.70 11.66
C LEU A 138 -3.46 20.58 12.55
N VAL A 139 -3.26 19.40 11.99
CA VAL A 139 -2.78 18.20 12.69
C VAL A 139 -1.26 18.13 12.60
N PHE A 140 -0.60 17.87 13.73
CA PHE A 140 0.86 17.74 13.80
C PHE A 140 1.34 16.47 13.10
N THR A 141 2.42 16.57 12.31
CA THR A 141 2.95 15.46 11.48
C THR A 141 4.43 15.19 11.73
N GLY A 142 5.00 15.76 12.80
CA GLY A 142 6.43 15.69 13.08
C GLY A 142 7.18 16.92 12.58
N GLY A 143 8.45 16.75 12.21
CA GLY A 143 9.27 17.88 11.81
C GLY A 143 10.50 17.49 11.00
N VAL A 144 11.07 18.50 10.35
CA VAL A 144 12.22 18.37 9.45
C VAL A 144 13.37 19.24 9.94
N GLY A 145 14.59 18.70 9.97
CA GLY A 145 15.79 19.42 10.42
C GLY A 145 16.95 19.34 9.42
N THR A 146 16.68 18.90 8.19
CA THR A 146 17.68 18.72 7.13
C THR A 146 17.12 19.20 5.79
N GLY A 147 17.98 19.39 4.78
CA GLY A 147 17.55 19.80 3.43
C GLY A 147 17.71 21.28 3.09
N TRP A 148 18.42 22.03 3.93
CA TRP A 148 18.78 23.43 3.69
C TRP A 148 20.27 23.67 4.01
N ASP A 149 20.85 24.68 3.36
CA ASP A 149 22.14 25.26 3.73
C ASP A 149 21.97 26.40 4.75
N GLY A 150 23.07 26.98 5.25
CA GLY A 150 23.02 28.05 6.24
C GLY A 150 22.32 29.32 5.74
N ALA A 151 22.51 29.69 4.47
CA ALA A 151 21.86 30.85 3.86
C ALA A 151 20.34 30.68 3.82
N THR A 152 19.87 29.49 3.43
CA THR A 152 18.45 29.12 3.41
C THR A 152 17.87 29.06 4.83
N ALA A 153 18.60 28.48 5.78
CA ALA A 153 18.19 28.42 7.18
C ALA A 153 17.99 29.82 7.79
N ALA A 154 18.90 30.77 7.53
CA ALA A 154 18.78 32.15 7.97
C ALA A 154 17.63 32.89 7.27
N ALA A 155 17.41 32.64 5.97
CA ALA A 155 16.29 33.22 5.23
C ALA A 155 14.92 32.72 5.73
N LEU A 156 14.81 31.42 6.01
CA LEU A 156 13.62 30.83 6.61
C LEU A 156 13.33 31.45 7.98
N ARG A 157 14.36 31.59 8.82
CA ARG A 157 14.20 32.20 10.15
C ARG A 157 13.63 33.62 10.07
N ARG A 158 14.17 34.48 9.20
CA ARG A 158 13.67 35.85 9.02
C ARG A 158 12.20 35.91 8.60
N ARG A 159 11.78 35.01 7.70
CA ARG A 159 10.38 34.93 7.25
C ARG A 159 9.45 34.45 8.35
N LEU A 160 9.90 33.48 9.14
CA LEU A 160 9.11 32.88 10.23
C LEU A 160 8.98 33.81 11.43
N ALA A 161 10.02 34.61 11.73
CA ALA A 161 9.99 35.59 12.80
C ALA A 161 8.85 36.61 12.65
N ALA A 162 8.49 36.98 11.42
CA ALA A 162 7.37 37.88 11.14
C ALA A 162 5.98 37.25 11.34
N LEU A 163 5.91 35.95 11.62
CA LEU A 163 4.69 35.18 11.77
C LEU A 163 4.52 34.60 13.18
N GLU A 164 5.39 34.94 14.12
CA GLU A 164 5.39 34.38 15.48
C GLU A 164 4.07 34.63 16.21
N ILE A 165 3.64 33.62 16.96
CA ILE A 165 2.43 33.63 17.80
C ILE A 165 2.72 32.95 19.14
N ASP A 166 1.95 33.29 20.17
CA ASP A 166 2.21 32.82 21.54
C ASP A 166 1.76 31.38 21.79
N ARG A 167 0.87 30.84 20.94
CA ARG A 167 0.26 29.51 21.14
C ARG A 167 0.49 28.61 19.93
N SER A 168 0.61 27.32 20.19
CA SER A 168 0.69 26.29 19.15
C SER A 168 -0.51 26.40 18.20
N PRO A 169 -0.30 26.38 16.87
CA PRO A 169 -1.38 26.32 15.89
C PRO A 169 -1.91 24.89 15.67
N PHE A 170 -1.27 23.87 16.25
CA PHE A 170 -1.67 22.47 16.09
C PHE A 170 -2.81 22.09 17.03
N ALA A 171 -3.81 21.39 16.51
CA ALA A 171 -4.97 20.92 17.28
C ALA A 171 -4.65 19.71 18.17
N THR A 172 -3.73 18.86 17.74
CA THR A 172 -3.10 17.83 18.58
C THR A 172 -1.91 18.46 19.31
N GLU A 173 -1.78 18.20 20.61
CA GLU A 173 -0.57 18.64 21.33
C GLU A 173 0.65 18.10 20.58
N ALA A 174 1.54 19.00 20.15
CA ALA A 174 2.86 18.65 19.73
C ALA A 174 3.60 18.12 20.96
N HIS A 175 3.33 16.87 21.34
CA HIS A 175 4.05 16.22 22.41
C HIS A 175 5.51 16.14 21.95
N ALA A 176 6.31 17.04 22.50
CA ALA A 176 7.76 16.98 22.48
C ALA A 176 8.28 15.81 23.34
N SER A 177 7.57 14.67 23.35
CA SER A 177 7.93 13.46 24.08
C SER A 177 8.18 12.33 23.08
N GLY A 178 9.25 12.48 22.30
CA GLY A 178 9.93 11.31 21.78
C GLY A 178 10.56 10.55 22.96
N ARG A 179 10.39 9.23 23.01
CA ARG A 179 11.04 8.28 23.96
C ARG A 179 12.58 8.33 23.98
N TRP A 180 13.19 9.23 23.20
CA TRP A 180 14.64 9.48 23.04
C TRP A 180 14.98 10.97 23.30
N GLY A 181 14.34 11.58 24.29
CA GLY A 181 14.43 13.01 24.58
C GLY A 181 15.31 13.37 25.79
N GLY A 182 16.49 12.80 25.93
CA GLY A 182 17.48 13.18 26.95
C GLY A 182 18.20 14.50 26.70
N ARG A 183 17.69 15.36 25.80
CA ARG A 183 18.34 16.61 25.40
C ARG A 183 17.35 17.76 25.54
N ARG A 184 17.73 18.75 26.36
CA ARG A 184 17.02 20.00 26.63
C ARG A 184 16.33 20.49 25.35
N LEU A 185 14.99 20.44 25.33
CA LEU A 185 14.20 20.84 24.16
C LEU A 185 14.61 22.26 23.76
N ALA A 186 15.07 22.43 22.52
CA ALA A 186 15.15 23.75 21.93
C ALA A 186 13.76 24.39 22.03
N THR A 187 13.68 25.60 22.59
CA THR A 187 12.41 26.32 22.74
C THR A 187 11.77 26.47 21.37
N VAL A 188 10.58 25.88 21.21
CA VAL A 188 9.85 25.96 19.94
C VAL A 188 9.20 27.33 19.84
N GLN A 189 9.45 28.03 18.73
CA GLN A 189 8.76 29.25 18.38
C GLN A 189 7.58 28.91 17.45
N TRP A 190 6.37 29.20 17.90
CA TRP A 190 5.14 28.94 17.14
C TRP A 190 4.91 30.05 16.11
N VAL A 191 4.37 29.68 14.94
CA VAL A 191 4.07 30.63 13.88
C VAL A 191 2.65 30.47 13.36
N THR A 192 2.11 31.56 12.83
CA THR A 192 0.84 31.53 12.10
C THR A 192 0.98 30.57 10.90
N PRO A 193 0.09 29.58 10.72
CA PRO A 193 0.24 28.51 9.73
C PRO A 193 -0.09 28.99 8.30
N LYS A 194 0.80 29.83 7.75
CA LYS A 194 0.65 30.44 6.42
C LYS A 194 1.66 29.93 5.40
N LEU A 195 2.83 29.48 5.85
CA LEU A 195 3.89 29.04 4.95
C LEU A 195 3.78 27.54 4.70
N VAL A 196 3.93 27.16 3.43
CA VAL A 196 3.94 25.77 2.97
C VAL A 196 5.35 25.37 2.61
N ALA A 197 5.82 24.25 3.15
CA ALA A 197 7.09 23.62 2.84
C ALA A 197 6.84 22.33 2.05
N GLU A 198 7.59 22.15 0.98
CA GLU A 198 7.70 20.86 0.30
C GLU A 198 8.79 20.02 0.98
N VAL A 199 8.45 18.78 1.30
CA VAL A 199 9.29 17.88 2.09
C VAL A 199 9.29 16.49 1.46
N GLU A 200 10.49 15.94 1.32
CA GLU A 200 10.70 14.53 0.97
C GLU A 200 10.92 13.73 2.25
N PHE A 201 10.30 12.57 2.36
CA PHE A 201 10.33 11.72 3.55
C PHE A 201 10.18 10.24 3.15
N SER A 202 10.50 9.31 4.04
CA SER A 202 10.49 7.87 3.71
C SER A 202 9.10 7.24 3.84
N GLU A 203 8.39 7.57 4.92
CA GLU A 203 7.11 6.94 5.25
C GLU A 203 6.29 7.80 6.20
N TRP A 204 4.98 7.53 6.23
CA TRP A 204 4.08 7.94 7.30
C TRP A 204 4.01 6.85 8.36
N THR A 205 4.19 7.20 9.63
CA THR A 205 4.00 6.28 10.75
C THR A 205 2.51 6.04 11.03
N PRO A 206 2.14 4.96 11.77
CA PRO A 206 0.76 4.71 12.15
C PRO A 206 0.11 5.86 12.95
N ASP A 207 0.92 6.60 13.71
CA ASP A 207 0.51 7.80 14.46
C ASP A 207 0.50 9.09 13.61
N GLY A 208 0.65 8.98 12.29
CA GLY A 208 0.50 10.12 11.37
C GLY A 208 1.70 11.06 11.33
N GLN A 209 2.89 10.60 11.69
CA GLN A 209 4.13 11.39 11.61
C GLN A 209 5.01 10.98 10.42
N ILE A 210 5.84 11.90 9.95
CA ILE A 210 6.80 11.63 8.86
C ILE A 210 8.16 11.18 9.39
N ARG A 211 8.79 10.23 8.69
CA ARG A 211 10.15 9.75 9.00
C ARG A 211 11.17 10.13 7.94
N HIS A 212 12.40 10.34 8.39
CA HIS A 212 13.55 10.71 7.55
C HIS A 212 13.29 11.89 6.59
N ALA A 213 12.65 12.93 7.12
CA ALA A 213 12.26 14.10 6.37
C ALA A 213 13.46 15.00 5.97
N SER A 214 13.39 15.55 4.76
CA SER A 214 14.31 16.54 4.19
C SER A 214 13.51 17.63 3.48
N PHE A 215 13.77 18.89 3.84
CA PHE A 215 13.20 20.05 3.21
C PHE A 215 13.65 20.15 1.75
N LYS A 216 12.77 20.61 0.86
CA LYS A 216 13.06 20.85 -0.56
C LYS A 216 12.85 22.30 -0.98
N GLY A 217 11.87 22.99 -0.38
CA GLY A 217 11.60 24.38 -0.70
C GLY A 217 10.33 24.91 -0.06
N LEU A 218 10.14 26.23 -0.09
CA LEU A 218 8.85 26.84 0.20
C LEU A 218 7.98 26.85 -1.05
N ARG A 219 6.68 26.65 -0.88
CA ARG A 219 5.67 26.75 -1.92
C ARG A 219 4.79 27.97 -1.66
N THR A 220 4.58 28.78 -2.69
CA THR A 220 3.75 30.00 -2.64
C THR A 220 2.50 29.90 -3.51
N ASP A 221 2.44 28.84 -4.30
CA ASP A 221 1.40 28.51 -5.28
C ASP A 221 0.21 27.75 -4.67
N HIS A 222 0.34 27.26 -3.43
CA HIS A 222 -0.73 26.56 -2.72
C HIS A 222 -1.15 27.28 -1.43
N PRO A 223 -2.45 27.46 -1.19
CA PRO A 223 -2.92 28.01 0.07
C PRO A 223 -2.72 26.99 1.19
N ALA A 224 -2.14 27.42 2.32
CA ALA A 224 -1.85 26.56 3.47
C ALA A 224 -3.07 25.74 3.94
N LYS A 225 -4.25 26.37 3.96
CA LYS A 225 -5.52 25.72 4.33
C LYS A 225 -6.00 24.63 3.37
N ALA A 226 -5.39 24.46 2.20
CA ALA A 226 -5.70 23.37 1.26
C ALA A 226 -4.71 22.20 1.36
N ILE A 227 -3.61 22.34 2.11
CA ILE A 227 -2.64 21.26 2.28
C ILE A 227 -3.27 20.18 3.15
N ARG A 228 -3.45 19.00 2.58
CA ARG A 228 -3.94 17.78 3.24
C ARG A 228 -2.80 16.75 3.21
N ARG A 229 -2.93 15.70 4.01
CA ARG A 229 -2.14 14.49 3.77
C ARG A 229 -2.47 14.00 2.37
N GLU A 230 -1.47 13.93 1.50
CA GLU A 230 -1.62 13.26 0.23
C GLU A 230 -1.84 11.79 0.53
N ALA A 231 -3.06 11.32 0.24
CA ALA A 231 -3.27 9.92 0.02
C ALA A 231 -2.32 9.53 -1.11
N VAL A 232 -1.57 8.43 -0.95
CA VAL A 232 -0.73 7.90 -2.02
C VAL A 232 -1.60 7.78 -3.27
N ARG A 233 -1.44 8.74 -4.20
CA ARG A 233 -1.99 8.63 -5.53
C ARG A 233 -1.15 7.57 -6.20
N ALA A 234 -1.63 6.33 -6.17
CA ALA A 234 -1.23 5.33 -7.13
C ALA A 234 -1.65 5.87 -8.50
N ALA A 235 -0.75 6.59 -9.16
CA ALA A 235 -0.87 6.92 -10.56
C ALA A 235 -0.39 5.69 -11.35
N VAL A 236 -1.35 5.08 -12.07
CA VAL A 236 -1.22 3.97 -13.04
C VAL A 236 -0.80 2.61 -12.44
N THR A 237 -1.60 1.60 -12.75
CA THR A 237 -1.46 0.20 -12.31
C THR A 237 -0.73 -0.67 -13.35
N PRO A 238 -0.19 -1.83 -12.91
CA PRO A 238 0.76 -2.66 -13.67
C PRO A 238 0.16 -3.43 -14.87
N GLN A 239 -1.14 -3.31 -15.15
CA GLN A 239 -1.83 -4.22 -16.09
C GLN A 239 -2.30 -3.57 -17.41
N GLY A 240 -1.94 -2.32 -17.69
CA GLY A 240 -2.35 -1.66 -18.94
C GLY A 240 -3.84 -1.31 -19.03
N ILE A 241 -4.58 -1.43 -17.93
CA ILE A 241 -5.97 -0.98 -17.82
C ILE A 241 -5.99 0.55 -17.90
N PRO A 242 -6.70 1.16 -18.87
CA PRO A 242 -6.81 2.61 -18.96
C PRO A 242 -7.37 3.19 -17.66
N ALA A 243 -6.77 4.28 -17.17
CA ALA A 243 -7.19 4.91 -15.92
C ALA A 243 -8.68 5.30 -15.96
N ILE A 244 -9.51 4.56 -15.24
CA ILE A 244 -10.94 4.87 -15.12
C ILE A 244 -11.09 6.07 -14.20
N LYS A 245 -11.80 7.11 -14.68
CA LYS A 245 -12.11 8.29 -13.86
C LYS A 245 -13.04 7.88 -12.72
N VAL A 246 -12.51 7.90 -11.50
CA VAL A 246 -13.29 7.67 -10.28
C VAL A 246 -14.04 8.95 -9.90
N THR A 247 -15.36 8.85 -9.77
CA THR A 247 -16.24 9.95 -9.30
C THR A 247 -16.49 9.82 -7.81
N ASN A 248 -16.50 10.94 -7.09
CA ASN A 248 -16.62 11.00 -5.62
C ASN A 248 -15.63 10.03 -4.92
N PRO A 249 -14.33 10.11 -5.22
CA PRO A 249 -13.33 9.15 -4.74
C PRO A 249 -13.26 9.06 -3.21
N GLU A 250 -13.50 10.17 -2.52
CA GLU A 250 -13.50 10.32 -1.05
C GLU A 250 -14.74 9.73 -0.36
N ARG A 251 -15.76 9.29 -1.11
CA ARG A 251 -16.95 8.67 -0.53
C ARG A 251 -16.56 7.43 0.27
N VAL A 252 -16.94 7.37 1.53
CA VAL A 252 -16.72 6.19 2.39
C VAL A 252 -17.69 5.07 2.00
N ILE A 253 -17.16 3.88 1.72
CA ILE A 253 -17.90 2.66 1.40
C ILE A 253 -18.02 1.73 2.61
N ASP A 254 -16.99 1.63 3.46
CA ASP A 254 -17.01 0.86 4.71
C ASP A 254 -16.64 1.80 5.86
N GLN A 255 -17.62 2.17 6.69
CA GLN A 255 -17.40 3.12 7.79
C GLN A 255 -16.50 2.54 8.88
N SER A 256 -16.58 1.22 9.12
CA SER A 256 -15.83 0.55 10.18
C SER A 256 -14.32 0.61 9.96
N ARG A 257 -13.89 0.69 8.69
CA ARG A 257 -12.49 0.74 8.27
C ARG A 257 -12.08 2.06 7.61
N GLY A 258 -13.03 2.97 7.39
CA GLY A 258 -12.81 4.22 6.65
C GLY A 258 -12.45 4.01 5.19
N ILE A 259 -12.79 2.85 4.59
CA ILE A 259 -12.43 2.54 3.21
C ILE A 259 -13.26 3.41 2.28
N THR A 260 -12.57 4.13 1.41
CA THR A 260 -13.14 5.04 0.42
C THR A 260 -13.41 4.34 -0.90
N LYS A 261 -14.24 4.96 -1.74
CA LYS A 261 -14.58 4.45 -3.07
C LYS A 261 -13.35 4.28 -3.96
N VAL A 262 -12.40 5.21 -3.90
CA VAL A 262 -11.15 5.06 -4.67
C VAL A 262 -10.33 3.86 -4.22
N GLU A 263 -10.36 3.52 -2.93
CA GLU A 263 -9.69 2.33 -2.40
C GLU A 263 -10.42 1.04 -2.82
N LEU A 264 -11.76 1.03 -2.83
CA LEU A 264 -12.54 -0.07 -3.39
C LEU A 264 -12.20 -0.32 -4.87
N VAL A 265 -12.18 0.75 -5.68
CA VAL A 265 -11.86 0.66 -7.11
C VAL A 265 -10.44 0.12 -7.30
N ARG A 266 -9.46 0.63 -6.54
CA ARG A 266 -8.07 0.17 -6.58
C ARG A 266 -7.91 -1.29 -6.13
N TYR A 267 -8.70 -1.72 -5.15
CA TYR A 267 -8.72 -3.12 -4.72
C TYR A 267 -9.13 -4.00 -5.89
N TYR A 268 -10.30 -3.73 -6.49
CA TYR A 268 -10.79 -4.50 -7.64
C TYR A 268 -9.85 -4.44 -8.83
N GLU A 269 -9.22 -3.29 -9.08
CA GLU A 269 -8.16 -3.15 -10.08
C GLU A 269 -6.97 -4.07 -9.81
N SER A 270 -6.50 -4.15 -8.56
CA SER A 270 -5.37 -5.00 -8.17
C SER A 270 -5.63 -6.49 -8.33
N VAL A 271 -6.89 -6.93 -8.19
CA VAL A 271 -7.29 -8.33 -8.30
C VAL A 271 -7.99 -8.66 -9.62
N ALA A 272 -8.26 -7.67 -10.48
CA ALA A 272 -9.09 -7.85 -11.68
C ALA A 272 -8.59 -8.97 -12.59
N SER A 273 -7.28 -9.05 -12.84
CA SER A 273 -6.69 -10.10 -13.67
C SER A 273 -6.80 -11.50 -13.06
N VAL A 274 -6.82 -11.60 -11.73
CA VAL A 274 -6.98 -12.87 -11.00
C VAL A 274 -8.45 -13.26 -10.89
N MET A 275 -9.35 -12.28 -10.77
CA MET A 275 -10.80 -12.49 -10.73
C MET A 275 -11.37 -12.82 -12.10
N LEU A 276 -10.80 -12.28 -13.18
CA LEU A 276 -11.34 -12.38 -14.53
C LEU A 276 -11.65 -13.81 -14.98
N PRO A 277 -10.79 -14.83 -14.80
CA PRO A 277 -11.09 -16.21 -15.18
C PRO A 277 -12.35 -16.77 -14.51
N HIS A 278 -12.77 -16.21 -13.38
CA HIS A 278 -13.96 -16.64 -12.65
C HIS A 278 -15.22 -15.83 -13.01
N LEU A 279 -15.06 -14.62 -13.56
CA LEU A 279 -16.16 -13.68 -13.86
C LEU A 279 -16.47 -13.56 -15.35
N ALA A 280 -15.50 -13.85 -16.22
CA ALA A 280 -15.67 -13.76 -17.67
C ALA A 280 -16.58 -14.89 -18.16
N GLU A 281 -17.61 -14.53 -18.92
CA GLU A 281 -18.67 -15.38 -19.49
C GLU A 281 -19.92 -15.69 -18.64
N PRO A 282 -19.88 -16.00 -17.33
CA PRO A 282 -21.10 -16.20 -16.55
C PRO A 282 -21.94 -14.93 -16.42
N PRO A 283 -23.28 -15.03 -16.56
CA PRO A 283 -24.18 -13.98 -16.12
C PRO A 283 -23.94 -13.58 -14.66
N LEU A 284 -24.04 -12.28 -14.39
CA LEU A 284 -23.73 -11.69 -13.10
C LEU A 284 -24.96 -11.16 -12.38
N SER A 285 -24.96 -11.29 -11.06
CA SER A 285 -25.74 -10.48 -10.15
C SER A 285 -24.79 -9.62 -9.32
N LEU A 286 -24.89 -8.31 -9.46
CA LEU A 286 -24.01 -7.34 -8.81
C LEU A 286 -24.66 -6.85 -7.53
N VAL A 287 -23.94 -6.83 -6.40
CA VAL A 287 -24.40 -6.14 -5.19
C VAL A 287 -23.83 -4.74 -5.17
N ARG A 288 -24.71 -3.75 -5.15
CA ARG A 288 -24.34 -2.33 -5.12
C ARG A 288 -24.61 -1.72 -3.76
N ALA A 289 -23.66 -0.89 -3.32
CA ALA A 289 -23.71 -0.17 -2.06
C ALA A 289 -23.48 1.34 -2.31
N PRO A 290 -24.46 2.08 -2.88
CA PRO A 290 -24.27 3.48 -3.26
C PRO A 290 -23.89 4.40 -2.10
N ASP A 291 -24.44 4.13 -0.92
CA ASP A 291 -24.26 4.91 0.31
C ASP A 291 -23.38 4.18 1.35
N GLY A 292 -22.64 3.15 0.90
CA GLY A 292 -21.80 2.30 1.73
C GLY A 292 -22.47 0.99 2.17
N ILE A 293 -21.66 0.06 2.65
CA ILE A 293 -22.08 -1.31 3.03
C ILE A 293 -22.90 -1.35 4.33
N ASP A 294 -22.81 -0.29 5.13
CA ASP A 294 -23.59 -0.10 6.36
C ASP A 294 -25.02 0.40 6.08
N ALA A 295 -25.30 0.79 4.83
CA ALA A 295 -26.61 1.21 4.35
C ALA A 295 -27.27 0.09 3.52
N PRO A 296 -28.59 0.20 3.19
CA PRO A 296 -29.25 -0.77 2.33
C PRO A 296 -28.51 -0.98 1.00
N THR A 297 -28.20 -2.23 0.69
CA THR A 297 -27.61 -2.67 -0.58
C THR A 297 -28.69 -3.30 -1.46
N PHE A 298 -28.45 -3.36 -2.77
CA PHE A 298 -29.38 -4.00 -3.70
C PHE A 298 -28.66 -4.84 -4.76
N PHE A 299 -29.38 -5.83 -5.27
CA PHE A 299 -28.92 -6.67 -6.37
C PHE A 299 -29.32 -6.07 -7.72
N GLN A 300 -28.36 -6.00 -8.64
CA GLN A 300 -28.57 -5.58 -10.02
C GLN A 300 -28.16 -6.70 -10.98
N LYS A 301 -29.13 -7.22 -11.74
CA LYS A 301 -28.94 -8.29 -12.74
C LYS A 301 -29.01 -7.79 -14.18
N HIS A 302 -29.54 -6.59 -14.37
CA HIS A 302 -29.86 -6.00 -15.67
C HIS A 302 -29.37 -4.55 -15.70
N ALA A 303 -29.04 -4.04 -16.88
CA ALA A 303 -28.74 -2.63 -17.07
C ALA A 303 -30.03 -1.81 -16.99
N GLU A 304 -30.11 -0.87 -16.05
CA GLU A 304 -31.16 0.16 -16.02
C GLU A 304 -30.70 1.42 -16.78
N THR A 305 -29.39 1.63 -16.84
CA THR A 305 -28.69 2.68 -17.59
C THR A 305 -27.41 2.07 -18.17
N ALA A 306 -26.77 2.77 -19.11
CA ALA A 306 -25.50 2.32 -19.67
C ALA A 306 -24.49 2.04 -18.53
N MET A 307 -23.97 0.81 -18.50
CA MET A 307 -22.97 0.36 -17.53
C MET A 307 -21.63 0.18 -18.26
N PRO A 308 -20.76 1.22 -18.30
CA PRO A 308 -19.52 1.15 -19.07
C PRO A 308 -18.69 -0.07 -18.68
N GLY A 309 -18.13 -0.76 -19.67
CA GLY A 309 -17.27 -1.93 -19.49
C GLY A 309 -18.01 -3.25 -19.32
N LEU A 310 -19.25 -3.27 -18.81
CA LEU A 310 -20.07 -4.50 -18.76
C LEU A 310 -20.72 -4.78 -20.12
N THR A 311 -20.85 -6.06 -20.44
CA THR A 311 -21.51 -6.52 -21.67
C THR A 311 -22.95 -6.90 -21.37
N GLU A 312 -23.90 -6.27 -22.06
CA GLU A 312 -25.28 -6.77 -22.10
C GLU A 312 -25.39 -7.92 -23.10
N ARG A 313 -25.84 -9.09 -22.63
CA ARG A 313 -26.08 -10.28 -23.45
C ARG A 313 -27.47 -10.19 -24.09
N PRO A 314 -27.68 -10.75 -25.29
CA PRO A 314 -28.98 -10.73 -25.95
C PRO A 314 -30.10 -11.25 -25.02
N ALA A 315 -31.21 -10.52 -24.91
CA ALA A 315 -32.35 -10.92 -24.07
C ALA A 315 -32.95 -12.28 -24.50
N SER A 316 -32.76 -12.69 -25.75
CA SER A 316 -33.12 -14.03 -26.25
C SER A 316 -32.40 -15.17 -25.53
N LEU A 317 -31.29 -14.89 -24.83
CA LEU A 317 -30.57 -15.87 -24.02
C LEU A 317 -31.44 -16.40 -22.88
N TRP A 318 -32.32 -15.57 -22.32
CA TRP A 318 -33.29 -15.97 -21.29
C TRP A 318 -34.68 -15.42 -21.62
N PRO A 319 -35.47 -16.15 -22.43
CA PRO A 319 -36.78 -15.70 -22.87
C PRO A 319 -37.69 -15.33 -21.70
N GLY A 320 -38.33 -14.16 -21.77
CA GLY A 320 -39.18 -13.62 -20.70
C GLY A 320 -38.44 -12.76 -19.67
N HIS A 321 -37.12 -12.59 -19.81
CA HIS A 321 -36.30 -11.78 -18.92
C HIS A 321 -35.54 -10.68 -19.68
N ALA A 322 -35.11 -9.64 -18.96
CA ALA A 322 -34.26 -8.59 -19.51
C ALA A 322 -32.83 -9.12 -19.79
N ALA A 323 -32.08 -8.36 -20.59
CA ALA A 323 -30.70 -8.68 -20.94
C ALA A 323 -29.84 -8.95 -19.69
N LEU A 324 -29.07 -10.03 -19.74
CA LEU A 324 -28.15 -10.41 -18.67
C LEU A 324 -26.83 -9.66 -18.82
N LEU A 325 -26.13 -9.42 -17.70
CA LEU A 325 -24.83 -8.74 -17.69
C LEU A 325 -23.67 -9.73 -17.53
N THR A 326 -22.59 -9.52 -18.27
CA THR A 326 -21.29 -10.21 -18.08
C THR A 326 -20.16 -9.18 -17.91
N ALA A 327 -19.09 -9.56 -17.22
CA ALA A 327 -17.89 -8.74 -17.03
C ALA A 327 -16.68 -9.49 -17.64
N ASP A 328 -16.47 -9.27 -18.94
CA ASP A 328 -15.53 -10.08 -19.73
C ASP A 328 -14.13 -9.45 -19.85
N SER A 329 -13.86 -8.40 -19.08
CA SER A 329 -12.57 -7.71 -19.07
C SER A 329 -12.21 -7.16 -17.69
N PRO A 330 -10.91 -6.95 -17.39
CA PRO A 330 -10.50 -6.24 -16.18
C PRO A 330 -11.14 -4.86 -16.06
N GLU A 331 -11.26 -4.13 -17.18
CA GLU A 331 -11.92 -2.83 -17.27
C GLU A 331 -13.38 -2.91 -16.79
N ALA A 332 -14.11 -3.97 -17.13
CA ALA A 332 -15.48 -4.21 -16.70
C ALA A 332 -15.60 -4.33 -15.16
N ILE A 333 -14.66 -5.05 -14.55
CA ILE A 333 -14.62 -5.27 -13.09
C ILE A 333 -14.36 -3.93 -12.38
N VAL A 334 -13.39 -3.16 -12.87
CA VAL A 334 -13.04 -1.84 -12.30
C VAL A 334 -14.16 -0.83 -12.52
N ALA A 335 -14.80 -0.83 -13.69
CA ALA A 335 -15.93 0.04 -14.00
C ALA A 335 -17.15 -0.27 -13.11
N ALA A 336 -17.42 -1.56 -12.85
CA ALA A 336 -18.43 -2.01 -11.90
C ALA A 336 -18.14 -1.48 -10.48
N ALA A 337 -16.89 -1.59 -9.99
CA ALA A 337 -16.50 -1.03 -8.69
C ALA A 337 -16.72 0.49 -8.62
N GLN A 338 -16.44 1.22 -9.71
CA GLN A 338 -16.71 2.65 -9.84
C GLN A 338 -18.22 2.99 -9.79
N MET A 339 -19.11 2.02 -10.02
CA MET A 339 -20.55 2.13 -9.80
C MET A 339 -20.98 1.68 -8.40
N ASN A 340 -20.04 1.57 -7.46
CA ASN A 340 -20.23 1.08 -6.09
C ASN A 340 -20.65 -0.39 -6.01
N VAL A 341 -20.25 -1.22 -6.99
CA VAL A 341 -20.37 -2.67 -6.88
C VAL A 341 -19.36 -3.17 -5.85
N VAL A 342 -19.85 -3.84 -4.82
CA VAL A 342 -19.03 -4.39 -3.73
C VAL A 342 -18.96 -5.92 -3.76
N LYS A 343 -19.85 -6.60 -4.48
CA LYS A 343 -19.82 -8.06 -4.69
C LYS A 343 -20.24 -8.44 -6.10
N PHE A 344 -19.59 -9.46 -6.64
CA PHE A 344 -19.93 -10.09 -7.92
C PHE A 344 -20.41 -11.51 -7.65
N HIS A 345 -21.64 -11.83 -8.07
CA HIS A 345 -22.18 -13.19 -7.98
C HIS A 345 -22.34 -13.75 -9.38
N THR A 346 -21.62 -14.83 -9.67
CA THR A 346 -21.69 -15.52 -10.95
C THR A 346 -22.77 -16.58 -10.92
N TRP A 347 -23.39 -16.81 -12.06
CA TRP A 347 -24.14 -18.04 -12.28
C TRP A 347 -23.18 -19.23 -12.38
N ASN A 348 -23.70 -20.42 -12.14
CA ASN A 348 -22.95 -21.69 -12.28
C ASN A 348 -22.98 -22.22 -13.73
N SER A 349 -23.30 -21.35 -14.68
CA SER A 349 -23.35 -21.60 -16.12
C SER A 349 -22.84 -20.37 -16.86
N THR A 350 -22.40 -20.56 -18.11
CA THR A 350 -21.92 -19.47 -18.97
C THR A 350 -23.04 -18.83 -19.77
N ALA A 351 -22.84 -17.60 -20.23
CA ALA A 351 -23.78 -16.93 -21.13
C ALA A 351 -23.83 -17.55 -22.55
N ARG A 352 -23.12 -18.66 -22.79
CA ARG A 352 -23.26 -19.49 -24.00
C ARG A 352 -24.36 -20.55 -23.82
N HIS A 353 -24.46 -21.12 -22.62
CA HIS A 353 -25.42 -22.18 -22.28
C HIS A 353 -25.92 -22.01 -20.84
N ILE A 354 -26.86 -21.09 -20.64
CA ILE A 354 -27.34 -20.75 -19.29
C ILE A 354 -28.06 -21.90 -18.57
N ASP A 355 -28.58 -22.86 -19.34
CA ASP A 355 -29.31 -24.06 -18.91
C ASP A 355 -28.40 -25.26 -18.65
N ARG A 356 -27.10 -25.15 -18.93
CA ARG A 356 -26.10 -26.21 -18.74
C ARG A 356 -25.04 -25.76 -17.75
N PRO A 357 -25.23 -26.01 -16.44
CA PRO A 357 -24.23 -25.64 -15.45
C PRO A 357 -22.93 -26.42 -15.65
N ASP A 358 -21.80 -25.73 -15.51
CA ASP A 358 -20.44 -26.26 -15.59
C ASP A 358 -19.69 -26.15 -14.25
N ARG A 359 -20.35 -25.59 -13.23
CA ARG A 359 -19.84 -25.47 -11.86
C ARG A 359 -20.85 -26.01 -10.84
N VAL A 360 -20.33 -26.71 -9.84
CA VAL A 360 -21.08 -27.09 -8.63
C VAL A 360 -20.33 -26.54 -7.43
N ILE A 361 -21.04 -25.97 -6.47
CA ILE A 361 -20.47 -25.40 -5.24
C ILE A 361 -21.10 -26.14 -4.07
N PHE A 362 -20.27 -26.74 -3.22
CA PHE A 362 -20.68 -27.34 -1.95
C PHE A 362 -20.36 -26.34 -0.84
N ASP A 363 -21.42 -25.72 -0.31
CA ASP A 363 -21.29 -24.71 0.74
C ASP A 363 -21.36 -25.39 2.11
N LEU A 364 -20.23 -25.42 2.82
CA LEU A 364 -20.08 -26.08 4.11
C LEU A 364 -19.99 -25.03 5.22
N ASP A 365 -21.07 -24.28 5.39
CA ASP A 365 -21.20 -23.31 6.48
C ASP A 365 -21.80 -23.98 7.73
N PRO A 366 -21.15 -23.88 8.90
CA PRO A 366 -21.70 -24.43 10.14
C PRO A 366 -22.95 -23.67 10.56
N GLY A 367 -24.03 -24.41 10.83
CA GLY A 367 -25.19 -23.88 11.53
C GLY A 367 -24.87 -23.53 13.00
N GLU A 368 -25.78 -22.80 13.65
CA GLU A 368 -25.65 -22.47 15.07
C GLU A 368 -25.52 -23.75 15.92
N GLY A 369 -24.48 -23.81 16.76
CA GLY A 369 -24.22 -24.95 17.64
C GLY A 369 -23.53 -26.15 16.99
N VAL A 370 -23.16 -26.09 15.70
CA VAL A 370 -22.38 -27.15 15.04
C VAL A 370 -20.93 -27.11 15.53
N ALA A 371 -20.46 -28.25 16.07
CA ALA A 371 -19.08 -28.40 16.52
C ALA A 371 -18.11 -28.45 15.33
N TRP A 372 -16.89 -27.96 15.52
CA TRP A 372 -15.88 -27.92 14.46
C TRP A 372 -15.51 -29.32 13.96
N GLU A 373 -15.51 -30.31 14.84
CA GLU A 373 -15.26 -31.71 14.53
C GLU A 373 -16.26 -32.24 13.50
N THR A 374 -17.52 -31.84 13.60
CA THR A 374 -18.57 -32.20 12.63
C THR A 374 -18.32 -31.57 11.26
N MET A 375 -17.76 -30.36 11.22
CA MET A 375 -17.39 -29.72 9.95
C MET A 375 -16.24 -30.46 9.26
N LEU A 376 -15.26 -30.94 10.04
CA LEU A 376 -14.15 -31.76 9.51
C LEU A 376 -14.68 -33.07 8.93
N GLU A 377 -15.57 -33.75 9.65
CA GLU A 377 -16.21 -34.98 9.17
C GLU A 377 -16.99 -34.74 7.88
N ALA A 378 -17.82 -33.69 7.83
CA ALA A 378 -18.59 -33.33 6.64
C ALA A 378 -17.68 -33.04 5.44
N ALA A 379 -16.62 -32.24 5.62
CA ALA A 379 -15.67 -31.93 4.56
C ALA A 379 -14.93 -33.19 4.04
N MET A 380 -14.52 -34.08 4.95
CA MET A 380 -13.87 -35.34 4.58
C MET A 380 -14.82 -36.29 3.84
N LEU A 381 -16.09 -36.35 4.25
CA LEU A 381 -17.11 -37.16 3.56
C LEU A 381 -17.40 -36.63 2.16
N VAL A 382 -17.58 -35.31 2.02
CA VAL A 382 -17.77 -34.67 0.71
C VAL A 382 -16.58 -34.95 -0.20
N ARG A 383 -15.36 -34.76 0.29
CA ARG A 383 -14.14 -35.07 -0.48
C ARG A 383 -14.11 -36.53 -0.91
N THR A 384 -14.37 -37.47 0.00
CA THR A 384 -14.36 -38.91 -0.32
C THR A 384 -15.40 -39.23 -1.39
N LEU A 385 -16.60 -38.67 -1.30
CA LEU A 385 -17.64 -38.87 -2.31
C LEU A 385 -17.23 -38.32 -3.68
N LEU A 386 -16.62 -37.13 -3.71
CA LEU A 386 -16.16 -36.52 -4.97
C LEU A 386 -15.00 -37.30 -5.59
N ASP A 387 -14.07 -37.80 -4.77
CA ASP A 387 -12.97 -38.68 -5.20
C ASP A 387 -13.52 -39.97 -5.83
N GLU A 388 -14.52 -40.62 -5.22
CA GLU A 388 -15.18 -41.82 -5.76
C GLU A 388 -15.94 -41.56 -7.08
N LEU A 389 -16.45 -40.34 -7.27
CA LEU A 389 -17.07 -39.91 -8.53
C LEU A 389 -16.04 -39.52 -9.60
N GLY A 390 -14.74 -39.58 -9.29
CA GLY A 390 -13.66 -39.20 -10.20
C GLY A 390 -13.55 -37.69 -10.43
N LEU A 391 -14.10 -36.88 -9.53
CA LEU A 391 -14.04 -35.42 -9.59
C LEU A 391 -12.83 -34.94 -8.80
N GLN A 392 -11.94 -34.18 -9.46
CA GLN A 392 -10.77 -33.59 -8.79
C GLN A 392 -11.21 -32.39 -7.95
N CYS A 393 -10.97 -32.48 -6.64
CA CYS A 393 -11.25 -31.42 -5.66
C CYS A 393 -10.02 -30.55 -5.38
#